data_AF-A0A5B7G5T0-F1
#
_entry.id   AF-A0A5B7G5T0-F1
#
_cell.length_a   1.000
_cell.length_b   1.000
_cell.length_c   1.000
_cell.angle_alpha   90.00
_cell.angle_beta   90.00
_cell.angle_gamma   90.00
#
_symmetry.space_group_name_H-M   'P 1'
#
loop_
_entity.id
_entity.type
_entity.pdbx_description
1 polymer ?
#
loop_
_entity_poly.entity_id
_entity_poly.type
_entity_poly.pdbx_seq_one_letter_code
_entity_poly.pdbx_strand_id
1 'polypeptide(L)'
;MTISELRVSFRIADPIKTSRPGDHMSEMVFVAYPTDRRLCIVTSIVSYLKRTCALRGPFTGFFLTTKPPLRVASQDTLRRWTKDIMRSAGIDLNIFSPHSTRSASTRKETAKEQQKNVKKGPLDFQFP
;
A
#
# COMPACT_ATOMS: atom_id res chain seq x y z
N MET A 1 6.10 16.64 -0.29
CA MET A 1 6.38 15.37 0.43
C MET A 1 7.45 15.66 1.45
N THR A 2 7.24 15.30 2.71
CA THR A 2 8.24 15.44 3.78
C THR A 2 8.61 14.05 4.28
N ILE A 3 9.91 13.79 4.36
CA ILE A 3 10.47 12.49 4.74
C ILE A 3 11.26 12.68 6.03
N SER A 4 10.95 11.86 7.02
CA SER A 4 11.73 11.69 8.25
C SER A 4 12.04 10.21 8.43
N GLU A 5 12.97 9.86 9.31
CA GLU A 5 13.35 8.47 9.56
C GLU A 5 12.19 7.63 10.11
N LEU A 6 11.26 8.28 10.81
CA LEU A 6 10.12 7.63 11.48
C LEU A 6 8.78 7.84 10.76
N ARG A 7 8.71 8.78 9.82
CA ARG A 7 7.45 9.11 9.13
C ARG A 7 7.67 9.66 7.73
N VAL A 8 6.75 9.37 6.83
CA VAL A 8 6.67 9.99 5.51
C VAL A 8 5.29 10.56 5.33
N SER A 9 5.20 11.81 4.89
CA SER A 9 3.92 12.45 4.64
C SER A 9 3.78 13.00 3.23
N PHE A 10 2.59 12.77 2.67
CA PHE A 10 2.20 13.18 1.33
C PHE A 10 1.05 14.18 1.42
N ARG A 11 1.24 15.32 0.75
CA ARG A 11 0.21 16.35 0.59
C ARG A 11 -0.20 16.33 -0.87
N ILE A 12 -1.49 16.16 -1.11
CA ILE A 12 -2.07 16.29 -2.46
C ILE A 12 -2.60 17.72 -2.55
N ALA A 13 -1.93 18.55 -3.34
CA ALA A 13 -2.31 19.94 -3.52
C ALA A 13 -3.45 20.10 -4.55
N ASP A 14 -3.52 19.18 -5.52
CA ASP A 14 -4.50 19.26 -6.60
C ASP A 14 -5.89 18.78 -6.13
N PRO A 15 -6.97 19.47 -6.54
CA PRO A 15 -8.32 19.04 -6.23
C PRO A 15 -8.64 17.72 -6.93
N ILE A 16 -8.98 16.71 -6.14
CA ILE A 16 -9.43 15.41 -6.64
C ILE A 16 -10.96 15.39 -6.73
N LYS A 17 -11.51 14.49 -7.57
CA LYS A 17 -12.97 14.34 -7.76
C LYS A 17 -13.74 14.11 -6.45
N THR A 18 -13.08 13.59 -5.41
CA THR A 18 -13.66 13.35 -4.08
C THR A 18 -13.42 14.47 -3.08
N SER A 19 -12.72 15.55 -3.46
CA SER A 19 -12.54 16.74 -2.61
C SER A 19 -13.81 17.58 -2.63
N ARG A 20 -14.20 18.11 -1.46
CA ARG A 20 -15.34 19.02 -1.35
C ARG A 20 -14.81 20.47 -1.42
N PRO A 21 -15.55 21.43 -2.01
CA PRO A 21 -15.15 22.83 -1.95
C PRO A 21 -14.97 23.28 -0.49
N GLY A 22 -13.76 23.73 -0.14
CA GLY A 22 -13.39 24.15 1.22
C GLY A 22 -12.81 23.06 2.13
N ASP A 23 -12.88 21.78 1.75
CA ASP A 23 -12.29 20.66 2.51
C ASP A 23 -11.23 19.96 1.65
N HIS A 24 -9.98 20.39 1.84
CA HIS A 24 -8.83 19.81 1.19
C HIS A 24 -8.40 18.56 1.97
N MET A 25 -8.19 17.46 1.25
CA MET A 25 -7.87 16.17 1.86
C MET A 25 -6.70 16.29 2.84
N SER A 26 -6.87 15.72 4.04
CA SER A 26 -5.83 15.73 5.07
C SER A 26 -4.54 15.08 4.57
N GLU A 27 -3.42 15.54 5.10
CA GLU A 27 -2.10 14.99 4.79
C GLU A 27 -2.06 13.48 5.06
N MET A 28 -1.59 12.71 4.08
CA MET A 28 -1.45 11.27 4.21
C MET A 28 -0.13 10.98 4.92
N VAL A 29 -0.21 10.56 6.19
CA VAL A 29 0.95 10.27 7.03
C VAL A 29 1.14 8.76 7.14
N PHE A 30 2.34 8.30 6.78
CA PHE A 30 2.80 6.94 6.98
C PHE A 30 3.85 6.89 8.09
N VAL A 31 3.69 5.96 9.02
CA VAL A 31 4.62 5.76 10.15
C VAL A 31 5.53 4.58 9.85
N ALA A 32 6.79 4.67 10.27
CA ALA A 32 7.74 3.57 10.15
C ALA A 32 7.27 2.36 10.96
N TYR A 33 7.50 1.16 10.40
CA TYR A 33 7.21 -0.10 11.07
C TYR A 33 8.52 -0.73 11.55
N PRO A 34 8.86 -0.62 12.85
CA PRO A 34 10.17 -1.05 13.35
C PRO A 34 10.31 -2.58 13.45
N THR A 35 9.19 -3.30 13.63
CA THR A 35 9.18 -4.76 13.84
C THR A 35 9.72 -5.52 12.64
N ASP A 36 9.40 -5.09 11.41
CA ASP A 36 9.99 -5.66 10.19
C ASP A 36 10.27 -4.56 9.15
N ARG A 37 11.56 -4.34 8.89
CA ARG A 37 12.02 -3.37 7.89
C ARG A 37 11.60 -3.72 6.46
N ARG A 38 11.34 -4.99 6.15
CA ARG A 38 10.89 -5.46 4.83
C ARG A 38 9.45 -5.02 4.53
N LEU A 39 8.65 -4.85 5.58
CA LEU A 39 7.26 -4.37 5.50
C LEU A 39 7.16 -2.86 5.73
N CYS A 40 8.25 -2.20 6.15
CA CYS A 40 8.27 -0.78 6.45
C CYS A 40 8.19 0.07 5.17
N ILE A 41 7.10 0.83 5.04
CA ILE A 41 6.88 1.73 3.91
C ILE A 41 7.88 2.90 3.88
N VAL A 42 8.27 3.42 5.05
CA VAL A 42 9.25 4.51 5.17
C VAL A 42 10.61 4.07 4.61
N THR A 43 11.10 2.90 5.05
CA THR A 43 12.36 2.33 4.57
C THR A 43 12.32 2.04 3.07
N SER A 44 11.18 1.53 2.58
CA SER A 44 10.97 1.25 1.16
C SER A 44 10.99 2.51 0.30
N ILE A 45 10.31 3.58 0.73
CA ILE A 45 10.27 4.89 0.05
C ILE A 45 11.67 5.52 0.02
N VAL A 46 12.37 5.54 1.15
CA VAL A 46 13.73 6.11 1.23
C VAL A 46 14.68 5.34 0.30
N SER A 47 14.61 4.01 0.31
CA SER A 47 15.45 3.17 -0.56
C SER A 47 15.13 3.40 -2.04
N TYR A 48 13.85 3.53 -2.38
CA TYR A 48 13.41 3.84 -3.74
C TYR A 48 13.91 5.21 -4.21
N LEU A 49 13.80 6.24 -3.38
CA LEU A 49 14.26 7.59 -3.71
C LEU A 49 15.77 7.66 -3.89
N LYS A 50 16.55 6.99 -3.04
CA LYS A 50 18.01 6.89 -3.19
C LYS A 50 18.40 6.30 -4.54
N ARG A 51 17.72 5.23 -4.97
CA ARG A 51 18.00 4.56 -6.27
C ARG A 51 17.53 5.37 -7.47
N THR A 52 16.42 6.09 -7.34
CA THR A 52 15.84 6.88 -8.45
C THR A 52 16.40 8.29 -8.54
N CYS A 53 17.15 8.76 -7.53
CA CYS A 53 17.70 10.12 -7.49
C CYS A 53 18.48 10.48 -8.76
N ALA A 54 19.38 9.59 -9.21
CA ALA A 54 20.17 9.80 -10.42
C ALA A 54 19.35 9.85 -11.72
N LEU A 55 18.14 9.28 -11.71
CA LEU A 55 17.27 9.15 -12.89
C LEU A 55 16.15 10.19 -12.95
N ARG A 56 15.93 10.95 -11.87
CA ARG A 56 14.76 11.82 -11.71
C ARG A 56 14.79 13.05 -12.61
N GLY A 57 15.97 13.65 -12.83
CA GLY A 57 16.10 14.85 -13.68
C GLY A 57 14.93 15.84 -13.48
N PRO A 58 14.15 16.17 -14.54
CA PRO A 58 13.03 17.10 -14.48
C PRO A 58 11.67 16.47 -14.09
N PHE A 59 11.61 15.17 -13.78
CA PHE A 59 10.33 14.47 -13.55
C PHE A 59 9.75 14.78 -12.16
N THR A 60 8.51 15.27 -12.14
CA THR A 60 7.78 15.63 -10.90
C THR A 60 7.02 14.45 -10.28
N GLY A 61 6.85 13.35 -11.02
CA GLY A 61 6.12 12.16 -10.56
C GLY A 61 6.90 11.33 -9.54
N PHE A 62 6.18 10.67 -8.62
CA PHE A 62 6.81 9.77 -7.66
C PHE A 62 7.32 8.50 -8.32
N PHE A 63 6.50 7.81 -9.12
CA PHE A 63 6.88 6.57 -9.79
C PHE A 63 7.49 6.85 -11.16
N LEU A 64 8.68 6.31 -11.41
CA LEU A 64 9.36 6.33 -12.70
C LEU A 64 9.31 4.96 -13.38
N THR A 65 9.17 4.94 -14.70
CA THR A 65 9.30 3.71 -15.49
C THR A 65 10.71 3.15 -15.38
N THR A 66 10.82 1.82 -15.40
CA THR A 66 12.10 1.11 -15.29
C THR A 66 12.79 0.92 -16.63
N LYS A 67 12.05 1.02 -17.74
CA LYS A 67 12.55 0.84 -19.11
C LYS A 67 12.70 2.20 -19.82
N PRO A 68 13.72 2.36 -20.69
CA PRO A 68 13.87 3.55 -21.51
C PRO A 68 12.74 3.65 -22.56
N PRO A 69 12.29 4.87 -22.93
CA PRO A 69 12.66 6.15 -22.32
C PRO A 69 12.11 6.27 -20.89
N LEU A 70 12.93 6.79 -19.97
CA LEU A 70 12.53 7.06 -18.60
C LEU A 70 11.44 8.13 -18.59
N ARG A 71 10.30 7.83 -17.96
CA ARG A 71 9.17 8.74 -17.83
C ARG A 71 8.46 8.50 -16.51
N VAL A 72 7.60 9.43 -16.12
CA VAL A 72 6.67 9.21 -15.02
C VAL A 72 5.74 8.05 -15.39
N ALA A 73 5.57 7.09 -14.48
CA ALA A 73 4.70 5.94 -14.70
C ALA A 73 3.24 6.40 -14.78
N SER A 74 2.55 6.02 -15.86
CA SER A 74 1.12 6.26 -16.01
C SER A 74 0.30 5.36 -15.08
N GLN A 75 -0.97 5.69 -14.86
CA GLN A 75 -1.88 4.85 -14.09
C GLN A 75 -1.95 3.41 -14.65
N ASP A 76 -2.02 3.25 -15.96
CA ASP A 76 -2.02 1.94 -16.62
C ASP A 76 -0.76 1.13 -16.34
N THR A 77 0.39 1.80 -16.31
CA THR A 77 1.68 1.17 -16.00
C THR A 77 1.68 0.63 -14.57
N LEU A 78 1.22 1.44 -13.61
CA LEU A 78 1.11 1.02 -12.22
C LEU A 78 0.12 -0.14 -12.05
N ARG A 79 -1.04 -0.09 -12.73
CA ARG A 79 -2.02 -1.20 -12.73
C ARG A 79 -1.40 -2.51 -13.24
N ARG A 80 -0.58 -2.45 -14.30
CA ARG A 80 0.12 -3.63 -14.83
C ARG A 80 1.14 -4.18 -13.83
N TRP A 81 1.96 -3.32 -13.23
CA TRP A 81 2.92 -3.75 -12.20
C TRP A 81 2.23 -4.41 -11.00
N THR A 82 1.09 -3.88 -10.53
CA THR A 82 0.35 -4.53 -9.45
C THR A 82 -0.11 -5.94 -9.85
N LYS A 83 -0.63 -6.12 -11.07
CA LYS A 83 -1.03 -7.44 -11.57
C LYS A 83 0.17 -8.39 -11.67
N ASP A 84 1.29 -7.91 -12.19
CA ASP A 84 2.50 -8.72 -12.34
C ASP A 84 3.05 -9.16 -10.97
N ILE A 85 3.07 -8.27 -9.98
CA ILE A 85 3.45 -8.59 -8.59
C ILE A 85 2.52 -9.65 -7.99
N MET A 86 1.21 -9.50 -8.17
CA MET A 86 0.23 -10.48 -7.69
C MET A 86 0.45 -11.85 -8.35
N ARG A 87 0.70 -11.89 -9.66
CA ARG A 87 1.01 -13.14 -10.38
C ARG A 87 2.30 -13.78 -9.88
N SER A 88 3.36 -12.98 -9.68
CA SER A 88 4.63 -13.45 -9.13
C SER A 88 4.51 -13.96 -7.69
N ALA A 89 3.56 -13.43 -6.92
CA ALA A 89 3.22 -13.92 -5.58
C ALA A 89 2.33 -15.18 -5.59
N GLY A 90 1.99 -15.73 -6.76
CA GLY A 90 1.13 -16.90 -6.88
C GLY A 90 -0.36 -16.63 -6.68
N ILE A 91 -0.79 -15.37 -6.71
CA ILE A 91 -2.19 -14.98 -6.55
C ILE A 91 -2.90 -15.14 -7.89
N ASP A 92 -4.00 -15.89 -7.91
CA ASP A 92 -4.84 -16.02 -9.10
C ASP A 92 -5.59 -14.71 -9.38
N LEU A 93 -5.25 -14.09 -10.51
CA LEU A 93 -5.82 -12.83 -10.97
C LEU A 93 -7.25 -12.96 -11.52
N ASN A 94 -7.73 -14.17 -11.81
CA ASN A 94 -9.11 -14.41 -12.22
C ASN A 94 -10.07 -14.27 -11.03
N ILE A 95 -9.59 -14.59 -9.83
CA ILE A 95 -10.35 -14.52 -8.58
C ILE A 95 -10.09 -13.18 -7.88
N PHE A 96 -8.82 -12.74 -7.85
CA PHE A 96 -8.40 -11.53 -7.13
C PHE A 96 -7.90 -10.47 -8.09
N SER A 97 -8.66 -9.38 -8.20
CA SER A 97 -8.22 -8.19 -8.94
C SER A 97 -7.39 -7.26 -8.04
N PRO A 98 -6.64 -6.30 -8.61
CA PRO A 98 -6.00 -5.24 -7.82
C PRO A 98 -6.97 -4.47 -6.90
N HIS A 99 -8.26 -4.41 -7.24
CA HIS A 99 -9.28 -3.81 -6.38
C HIS A 99 -9.60 -4.66 -5.14
N SER A 100 -9.39 -5.98 -5.21
CA SER A 100 -9.56 -6.88 -4.07
C SER A 100 -8.57 -6.56 -2.94
N THR A 101 -7.35 -6.10 -3.28
CA THR A 101 -6.36 -5.63 -2.30
C THR A 101 -6.89 -4.44 -1.50
N ARG A 102 -7.52 -3.46 -2.17
CA ARG A 102 -8.13 -2.31 -1.49
C ARG A 102 -9.19 -2.77 -0.48
N SER A 103 -10.08 -3.68 -0.88
CA SER A 103 -11.14 -4.21 -0.01
C SER A 103 -10.59 -5.01 1.17
N ALA A 104 -9.53 -5.79 0.95
CA ALA A 104 -8.86 -6.56 2.00
C ALA A 104 -8.19 -5.64 3.04
N SER A 105 -7.51 -4.57 2.60
CA SER A 105 -6.89 -3.58 3.49
C SER A 105 -7.92 -2.80 4.32
N THR A 106 -9.15 -2.65 3.83
CA THR A 106 -10.25 -2.00 4.58
C THR A 106 -11.01 -2.94 5.49
N ARG A 107 -10.59 -4.20 5.66
CA ARG A 107 -11.14 -5.03 6.72
C ARG A 107 -10.80 -4.35 8.04
N LYS A 108 -11.83 -3.80 8.69
CA LYS A 108 -11.76 -3.41 10.09
C LYS A 108 -11.27 -4.65 10.81
N GLU A 109 -10.04 -4.65 11.32
CA GLU A 109 -9.76 -5.45 12.50
C GLU A 109 -10.74 -4.94 13.54
N THR A 110 -11.88 -5.62 13.65
CA THR A 110 -12.67 -5.53 14.86
C THR A 110 -11.77 -6.15 15.91
N ALA A 111 -10.98 -5.33 16.59
CA ALA A 111 -10.55 -5.58 17.95
C ALA A 111 -11.83 -5.70 18.80
N LYS A 112 -12.53 -6.83 18.65
CA LYS A 112 -13.48 -7.31 19.64
C LYS A 112 -12.65 -8.11 20.63
N GLU A 113 -12.05 -7.37 21.56
CA GLU A 113 -12.01 -7.81 22.94
C GLU A 113 -13.45 -8.19 23.32
N GLN A 114 -13.77 -9.48 23.29
CA GLN A 114 -14.94 -10.02 23.95
C GLN A 114 -14.52 -11.24 24.75
N GLN A 115 -14.17 -11.00 26.02
CA GLN A 115 -14.52 -11.92 27.08
C GLN A 115 -16.03 -12.15 27.04
N LYS A 116 -16.47 -13.30 26.51
CA LYS A 116 -17.75 -13.89 26.90
C LYS A 116 -17.73 -15.41 26.68
N ASN A 117 -17.31 -16.08 27.74
CA ASN A 117 -17.84 -17.35 28.24
C ASN A 117 -18.88 -18.05 27.34
N VAL A 118 -18.45 -19.08 26.61
CA VAL A 118 -19.34 -20.11 26.06
C VAL A 118 -18.78 -21.48 26.44
N LYS A 119 -19.35 -21.98 27.54
CA LYS A 119 -19.66 -23.37 27.90
C LYS A 119 -18.85 -24.49 27.22
N LYS A 120 -18.12 -25.24 28.06
CA LYS A 120 -17.64 -26.60 27.81
C LYS A 120 -18.74 -27.51 27.25
N GLY A 121 -18.43 -28.25 26.20
CA GLY A 121 -19.15 -29.43 25.70
C GLY A 121 -18.22 -30.21 24.76
N PRO A 122 -18.01 -31.52 24.95
CA PRO A 122 -16.94 -32.26 24.29
C PRO A 122 -17.45 -32.87 22.99
N LEU A 123 -16.69 -32.77 21.89
CA LEU A 123 -16.87 -33.67 20.75
C LEU A 123 -15.52 -33.95 20.10
N ASP A 124 -15.10 -35.20 20.28
CA ASP A 124 -14.06 -35.90 19.54
C ASP A 124 -14.27 -35.74 18.03
N PHE A 125 -13.19 -35.47 17.29
CA PHE A 125 -13.15 -35.71 15.85
C PHE A 125 -11.81 -36.31 15.47
N GLN A 126 -11.84 -37.64 15.33
CA GLN A 126 -10.87 -38.46 14.63
C GLN A 126 -10.92 -38.08 13.13
N PHE A 127 -9.76 -37.80 12.52
CA PHE A 127 -9.64 -37.65 11.07
C PHE A 127 -9.37 -39.01 10.40
N PRO A 128 -9.85 -39.23 9.17
CA PRO A 128 -9.42 -40.36 8.33
C PRO A 128 -7.96 -40.18 7.85
#